data_AF-A0A640SPZ1-F1
#
_entry.id   AF-A0A640SPZ1-F1
#
_cell.length_a   1.000
_cell.length_b   1.000
_cell.length_c   1.000
_cell.angle_alpha   90.00
_cell.angle_beta   90.00
_cell.angle_gamma   90.00
#
_symmetry.space_group_name_H-M   'P 1'
#
loop_
_entity.id
_entity.type
_entity.pdbx_description
1 polymer ?
#
loop_
_entity_poly.entity_id
_entity_poly.type
_entity_poly.pdbx_seq_one_letter_code
_entity_poly.pdbx_strand_id
1 'polypeptide(L)'
;MDIPTSRVATDIQSMPERQRDLTPAVHLPDPLGYPPDPDPDCLDCRSWVRVRDDARARNDYAASAVAAEELRLHATKCERRRRSE
;
A
#
# COMPACT_ATOMS: atom_id res chain seq x y z
N MET A 1 19.96 -65.95 2.99
CA MET A 1 18.80 -65.16 2.52
C MET A 1 18.85 -63.92 3.37
N ASP A 2 19.39 -62.83 2.86
CA ASP A 2 19.60 -61.64 3.67
C ASP A 2 19.27 -60.43 2.80
N ILE A 3 18.02 -60.00 2.92
CA ILE A 3 17.53 -58.75 2.33
C ILE A 3 17.86 -57.67 3.36
N PRO A 4 18.79 -56.75 3.10
CA PRO A 4 18.97 -55.61 3.99
C PRO A 4 17.78 -54.68 3.83
N THR A 5 16.90 -54.71 4.83
CA THR A 5 15.97 -53.65 5.19
C THR A 5 16.77 -52.37 5.40
N SER A 6 16.72 -51.43 4.46
CA SER A 6 17.27 -50.10 4.67
C SER A 6 16.37 -49.03 4.10
N ARG A 7 15.59 -48.48 5.03
CA ARG A 7 15.23 -47.06 5.17
C ARG A 7 14.82 -46.36 3.88
N VAL A 8 13.50 -46.24 3.72
CA VAL A 8 12.87 -45.15 2.96
C VAL A 8 13.38 -43.83 3.57
N ALA A 9 14.44 -43.29 2.99
CA ALA A 9 14.82 -41.90 3.19
C ALA A 9 13.74 -41.08 2.48
N THR A 10 12.74 -40.64 3.24
CA THR A 10 11.92 -39.50 2.86
C THR A 10 12.88 -38.31 2.85
N ASP A 11 13.54 -38.11 1.71
CA ASP A 11 14.17 -36.85 1.39
C ASP A 11 13.01 -35.87 1.25
N ILE A 12 12.66 -35.27 2.39
CA ILE A 12 11.83 -34.09 2.47
C ILE A 12 12.57 -33.08 1.61
N GLN A 13 12.16 -32.98 0.36
CA GLN A 13 12.60 -31.95 -0.54
C GLN A 13 12.38 -30.64 0.20
N SER A 14 13.46 -30.08 0.72
CA SER A 14 13.55 -28.73 1.23
C SER A 14 13.06 -27.86 0.09
N MET A 15 11.77 -27.52 0.13
CA MET A 15 11.22 -26.45 -0.67
C MET A 15 12.14 -25.25 -0.36
N PRO A 16 12.89 -24.71 -1.33
CA PRO A 16 13.59 -23.48 -1.08
C PRO A 16 12.49 -22.51 -0.72
N GLU A 17 12.56 -21.97 0.49
CA GLU A 17 11.68 -20.90 0.91
C GLU A 17 11.73 -19.90 -0.22
N ARG A 18 10.64 -19.81 -0.98
CA ARG A 18 10.46 -18.75 -1.96
C ARG A 18 10.49 -17.52 -1.10
N GLN A 19 11.70 -16.97 -0.97
CA GLN A 19 11.99 -15.66 -0.47
C GLN A 19 10.89 -14.82 -1.08
N ARG A 20 9.91 -14.47 -0.24
CA ARG A 20 8.92 -13.50 -0.64
C ARG A 20 9.79 -12.28 -0.82
N ASP A 21 10.23 -12.05 -2.05
CA ASP A 21 10.89 -10.83 -2.43
C ASP A 21 9.92 -9.77 -1.97
N LEU A 22 10.21 -9.23 -0.78
CA LEU A 22 9.58 -8.05 -0.25
C LEU A 22 10.04 -6.99 -1.21
N THR A 23 9.33 -6.92 -2.34
CA THR A 23 9.56 -5.97 -3.39
C THR A 23 9.56 -4.65 -2.64
N PRO A 24 10.70 -3.93 -2.58
CA PRO A 24 10.75 -2.68 -1.84
C PRO A 24 9.56 -1.87 -2.33
N ALA A 25 8.76 -1.35 -1.39
CA ALA A 25 7.53 -0.64 -1.71
C ALA A 25 7.84 0.27 -2.90
N VAL A 26 7.27 -0.09 -4.06
CA VAL A 26 7.61 0.59 -5.31
C VAL A 26 7.36 2.05 -5.00
N HIS A 27 8.42 2.86 -5.04
CA HIS A 27 8.28 4.31 -5.09
C HIS A 27 7.64 4.60 -6.43
N LEU A 28 6.33 4.32 -6.52
CA LEU A 28 5.50 4.73 -7.63
C LEU A 28 5.63 6.25 -7.61
N PRO A 29 6.25 6.87 -8.63
CA PRO A 29 6.06 8.30 -8.81
C PRO A 29 4.55 8.49 -8.88
N ASP A 30 4.03 9.40 -8.06
CA ASP A 30 2.60 9.71 -7.98
C ASP A 30 2.05 9.79 -9.42
N PRO A 31 1.30 8.77 -9.89
CA PRO A 31 1.10 8.56 -11.33
C PRO A 31 0.16 9.59 -11.95
N LEU A 32 -0.32 10.54 -11.16
CA LEU A 32 -1.19 11.61 -11.57
C LEU A 32 -0.53 12.92 -11.16
N GLY A 33 -0.19 13.74 -12.15
CA GLY A 33 0.34 15.09 -11.94
C GLY A 33 -0.44 15.82 -10.86
N TYR A 34 0.30 16.59 -10.04
CA TYR A 34 -0.12 17.30 -8.84
C TYR A 34 -1.64 17.15 -8.54
N PRO A 35 -2.04 16.28 -7.60
CA PRO A 35 -3.44 16.18 -7.23
C PRO A 35 -3.97 17.57 -6.85
N PRO A 36 -5.26 17.86 -7.11
CA PRO A 36 -5.83 19.15 -6.74
C PRO A 36 -5.58 19.38 -5.25
N ASP A 37 -5.10 20.59 -4.92
CA ASP A 37 -4.78 20.93 -3.54
C ASP A 37 -5.99 20.65 -2.66
N PRO A 38 -5.81 19.94 -1.53
CA PRO A 38 -6.91 19.58 -0.67
C PRO A 38 -7.56 20.86 -0.13
N ASP A 39 -8.89 20.92 -0.26
CA ASP A 39 -9.66 22.06 0.23
C ASP A 39 -9.50 22.21 1.75
N PRO A 40 -8.92 23.33 2.25
CA PRO A 40 -8.75 23.54 3.69
C PRO A 40 -10.08 23.73 4.43
N ASP A 41 -11.16 24.11 3.74
CA ASP A 41 -12.48 24.32 4.34
C ASP A 41 -13.33 23.04 4.30
N CYS A 42 -12.89 22.01 3.57
CA CYS A 42 -13.54 20.71 3.58
C CYS A 42 -13.04 19.83 4.73
N LEU A 43 -13.96 19.41 5.60
CA LEU A 43 -13.69 18.53 6.74
C LEU A 43 -13.13 17.16 6.30
N ASP A 44 -13.61 16.60 5.19
CA ASP A 44 -13.17 15.29 4.70
C ASP A 44 -11.76 15.38 4.11
N CYS A 45 -11.45 16.43 3.32
CA CYS A 45 -10.09 16.70 2.85
C CYS A 45 -9.10 16.76 4.02
N ARG A 46 -9.42 17.54 5.06
CA ARG A 46 -8.58 17.67 6.25
C ARG A 46 -8.39 16.35 7.00
N SER A 47 -9.45 15.54 7.08
CA SER A 47 -9.40 14.24 7.75
C SER A 47 -8.44 13.31 7.03
N TRP A 48 -8.51 13.22 5.70
CA TRP A 48 -7.62 12.39 4.90
C TRP A 48 -6.17 12.87 4.90
N VAL A 49 -5.92 14.18 4.87
CA VAL A 49 -4.58 14.76 5.07
C VAL A 49 -3.99 14.28 6.39
N ARG A 50 -4.76 14.37 7.47
CA ARG A 50 -4.31 13.93 8.80
C ARG A 50 -4.03 12.43 8.82
N VAL A 51 -4.89 11.59 8.27
CA VAL A 51 -4.68 10.13 8.21
C VAL A 51 -3.42 9.79 7.43
N ARG A 52 -3.18 10.46 6.30
CA ARG A 52 -1.96 10.30 5.48
C ARG A 52 -0.72 10.66 6.30
N ASP A 53 -0.73 11.82 6.95
CA ASP A 53 0.42 12.34 7.68
C ASP A 53 0.70 11.47 8.94
N ASP A 54 -0.35 11.03 9.64
CA ASP A 54 -0.27 10.08 10.76
C ASP A 54 0.27 8.70 10.31
N ALA A 55 -0.13 8.21 9.13
CA ALA A 55 0.41 6.99 8.54
C ALA A 55 1.89 7.13 8.19
N ARG A 56 2.28 8.26 7.59
CA ARG A 56 3.68 8.57 7.27
C ARG A 56 4.54 8.69 8.52
N ALA A 57 4.05 9.32 9.59
CA ALA A 57 4.73 9.40 10.88
C ALA A 57 5.00 8.02 11.49
N ARG A 58 4.12 7.05 11.22
CA ARG A 58 4.30 5.64 11.62
C ARG A 58 5.12 4.80 10.64
N ASN A 59 5.64 5.40 9.57
CA ASN A 59 6.30 4.70 8.45
C ASN A 59 5.40 3.66 7.76
N ASP A 60 4.08 3.82 7.86
CA ASP A 60 3.10 3.00 7.15
C ASP A 60 2.81 3.63 5.78
N TYR A 61 3.73 3.39 4.84
CA TYR A 61 3.64 3.95 3.49
C TYR A 61 2.45 3.38 2.71
N ALA A 62 2.01 2.17 3.01
CA ALA A 62 0.82 1.58 2.39
C ALA A 62 -0.45 2.33 2.80
N ALA A 63 -0.66 2.55 4.10
CA ALA A 63 -1.79 3.34 4.59
C ALA A 63 -1.70 4.80 4.13
N SER A 64 -0.50 5.38 4.08
CA SER A 64 -0.29 6.73 3.55
C SER A 64 -0.69 6.82 2.07
N ALA A 65 -0.39 5.83 1.25
CA ALA A 65 -0.76 5.81 -0.17
C ALA A 65 -2.27 5.70 -0.36
N VAL A 66 -2.94 4.84 0.43
CA VAL A 66 -4.41 4.72 0.41
C VAL A 66 -5.07 6.04 0.79
N ALA A 67 -4.62 6.67 1.89
CA ALA A 67 -5.17 7.95 2.33
C ALA A 67 -4.92 9.08 1.31
N ALA A 68 -3.78 9.06 0.60
CA ALA A 68 -3.49 10.02 -0.47
C ALA A 68 -4.43 9.85 -1.67
N GLU A 69 -4.75 8.61 -2.07
CA GLU A 69 -5.68 8.36 -3.17
C GLU A 69 -7.12 8.74 -2.81
N GLU A 70 -7.58 8.41 -1.60
CA GLU A 70 -8.89 8.84 -1.09
C GLU A 70 -9.00 10.37 -1.03
N LEU A 71 -7.94 11.04 -0.55
CA LEU A 71 -7.84 12.50 -0.55
C LEU A 71 -7.98 13.06 -1.97
N ARG A 72 -7.29 12.48 -2.95
CA ARG A 72 -7.32 12.92 -4.35
C ARG A 72 -8.72 12.78 -4.97
N LEU A 73 -9.36 11.63 -4.75
CA LEU A 73 -10.72 11.36 -5.22
C LEU A 73 -11.73 12.34 -4.62
N HIS A 74 -11.57 12.65 -3.33
CA HIS A 74 -12.44 13.60 -2.65
C HIS A 74 -12.16 15.05 -3.09
N ALA A 75 -10.89 15.47 -3.16
CA ALA A 75 -10.48 16.81 -3.58
C ALA A 75 -11.01 17.15 -4.98
N THR A 76 -10.94 16.19 -5.91
CA THR A 76 -11.52 16.33 -7.27
C THR A 76 -13.03 16.58 -7.23
N LYS A 77 -13.77 15.95 -6.31
CA LYS A 77 -15.22 16.16 -6.14
C LYS A 77 -15.51 17.51 -5.50
N CYS A 78 -14.75 17.90 -4.48
CA CYS A 78 -14.88 19.20 -3.82
C CYS A 78 -14.65 20.36 -4.79
N GLU A 79 -13.59 20.28 -5.60
CA GLU A 79 -13.28 21.31 -6.57
C GLU A 79 -14.40 21.47 -7.62
N ARG A 80 -14.95 20.36 -8.12
CA ARG A 80 -16.10 20.39 -9.04
C ARG A 80 -17.33 21.04 -8.42
N ARG A 81 -17.62 20.75 -7.14
CA ARG A 81 -18.73 21.37 -6.42
C ARG A 81 -18.52 22.88 -6.32
N ARG A 82 -17.34 23.32 -5.88
CA ARG A 82 -17.00 24.74 -5.76
C ARG A 82 -17.13 25.51 -7.09
N ARG A 83 -16.75 24.90 -8.22
CA ARG A 83 -16.88 25.52 -9.55
C ARG A 83 -18.33 25.59 -10.06
N SER A 84 -19.25 24.90 -9.40
CA SER A 84 -20.67 24.84 -9.77
C SER A 84 -21.55 25.76 -8.89
N GLU A 85 -20.96 26.39 -7.87
CA GLU A 85 -21.57 27.39 -6.99
C GLU A 85 -21.26 28.82 -7.49
#